data_AF-A0ABD5SDX5-F1
#
_entry.id   AF-A0ABD5SDX5-F1
#
_cell.length_a   1.000
_cell.length_b   1.000
_cell.length_c   1.000
_cell.angle_alpha   90.00
_cell.angle_beta   90.00
_cell.angle_gamma   90.00
#
_symmetry.space_group_name_H-M   'P 1'
#
loop_
_entity.id
_entity.type
_entity.pdbx_description
1 polymer ?
#
loop_
_entity_poly.entity_id
_entity_poly.type
_entity_poly.pdbx_seq_one_letter_code
_entity_poly.pdbx_strand_id
1 'polypeptide(L)'
;QLGFALLNYLVIVLAILASNSWAWASVSSRPIINLALLALGGPIVMAVLVARFYEPAFKKTALWVAAFAAFFFITFEIRHLWQGSLSLGHAVKAGEMYTYSVVWLVCAVVALLAGSWRFGKSVYRAGMALLAVVIVKIFLVDLADLEGLWRVASFMGLGLALLGVAFLHQKIQQAAR
;
A
#
# COMPACT_ATOMS: atom_id res chain seq x y z
N GLN A 1 26.00 -9.54 3.13
CA GLN A 1 25.12 -9.66 4.31
C GLN A 1 23.67 -9.27 3.99
N LEU A 2 23.40 -8.11 3.37
CA LEU A 2 22.04 -7.69 2.96
C LEU A 2 21.34 -8.67 1.99
N GLY A 3 22.08 -9.23 1.03
CA GLY A 3 21.54 -10.20 0.07
C GLY A 3 21.06 -11.51 0.72
N PHE A 4 21.77 -11.99 1.74
CA PHE A 4 21.34 -13.17 2.51
C PHE A 4 20.09 -12.88 3.34
N ALA A 5 19.95 -11.67 3.90
CA ALA A 5 18.74 -11.27 4.62
C ALA A 5 17.52 -11.17 3.69
N LEU A 6 17.70 -10.60 2.49
CA LEU A 6 16.64 -10.54 1.47
C LEU A 6 16.24 -11.94 0.98
N LEU A 7 17.22 -12.81 0.74
CA LEU A 7 16.99 -14.18 0.28
C LEU A 7 16.32 -15.01 1.39
N ASN A 8 16.74 -14.84 2.65
CA ASN A 8 16.11 -15.49 3.79
C ASN A 8 14.66 -15.00 3.99
N TYR A 9 14.41 -13.70 3.87
CA TYR A 9 13.05 -13.15 3.91
C TYR A 9 12.18 -13.69 2.77
N LEU A 10 12.72 -13.78 1.54
CA LEU A 10 12.03 -14.38 0.40
C LEU A 10 11.70 -15.86 0.63
N VAL A 11 12.64 -16.63 1.18
CA VAL A 11 12.46 -18.05 1.51
C VAL A 11 11.41 -18.23 2.60
N ILE A 12 11.42 -17.38 3.65
CA ILE A 12 10.40 -17.42 4.70
C ILE A 12 9.02 -17.10 4.12
N VAL A 13 8.91 -16.06 3.28
CA VAL A 13 7.64 -15.70 2.63
C VAL A 13 7.15 -16.83 1.74
N LEU A 14 8.01 -17.39 0.89
CA LEU A 14 7.65 -18.50 0.01
C LEU A 14 7.31 -19.79 0.80
N ALA A 15 8.03 -20.06 1.89
CA ALA A 15 7.76 -21.22 2.75
C ALA A 15 6.43 -21.08 3.50
N ILE A 16 6.07 -19.86 3.92
CA ILE A 16 4.75 -19.57 4.51
C ILE A 16 3.66 -19.72 3.44
N LEU A 17 3.88 -19.19 2.24
CA LEU A 17 2.95 -19.30 1.10
C LEU A 17 2.76 -20.75 0.63
N ALA A 18 3.80 -21.59 0.73
CA ALA A 18 3.79 -23.00 0.37
C ALA A 18 3.44 -23.95 1.53
N SER A 19 3.31 -23.44 2.76
CA SER A 19 2.97 -24.23 3.93
C SER A 19 1.51 -24.70 3.89
N ASN A 20 1.29 -25.92 4.38
CA ASN A 20 -0.01 -26.59 4.46
C ASN A 20 -1.11 -25.76 5.14
N SER A 21 -2.36 -26.07 4.78
CA SER A 21 -3.62 -25.46 5.26
C SER A 21 -3.74 -25.31 6.79
N TRP A 22 -3.06 -26.14 7.58
CA TRP A 22 -3.08 -26.08 9.05
C TRP A 22 -2.32 -24.88 9.63
N ALA A 23 -1.23 -24.41 9.00
CA ALA A 23 -0.51 -23.22 9.44
C ALA A 23 -1.37 -21.95 9.30
N TRP A 24 -2.22 -21.92 8.26
CA TRP A 24 -3.21 -20.88 8.01
C TRP A 24 -4.43 -20.95 8.93
N ALA A 25 -4.77 -22.16 9.42
CA ALA A 25 -5.86 -22.37 10.37
C ALA A 25 -5.48 -21.91 11.78
N SER A 26 -4.23 -22.07 12.21
CA SER A 26 -3.76 -21.63 13.55
C SER A 26 -3.57 -20.11 13.70
N VAL A 27 -3.58 -19.36 12.60
CA VAL A 27 -3.61 -17.89 12.60
C VAL A 27 -5.07 -17.39 12.57
N SER A 28 -6.09 -18.27 12.59
CA SER A 28 -7.48 -17.89 12.31
C SER A 28 -8.39 -18.07 13.53
N SER A 29 -8.58 -17.01 14.33
CA SER A 29 -9.75 -16.96 15.23
C SER A 29 -10.26 -15.57 15.59
N ARG A 30 -9.48 -14.49 15.41
CA ARG A 30 -9.93 -13.12 15.73
C ARG A 30 -9.50 -12.11 14.66
N PRO A 31 -10.45 -11.45 13.96
CA PRO A 31 -10.14 -10.60 12.82
C PRO A 31 -9.39 -9.29 13.15
N ILE A 32 -9.35 -8.87 14.41
CA ILE A 32 -8.73 -7.57 14.81
C ILE A 32 -7.55 -7.76 15.78
N ILE A 33 -7.48 -8.88 16.51
CA ILE A 33 -6.38 -9.19 17.44
C ILE A 33 -5.80 -10.51 16.99
N ASN A 34 -4.97 -10.46 15.96
CA ASN A 34 -4.41 -11.65 15.35
C ASN A 34 -2.88 -11.67 15.41
N LEU A 35 -2.29 -12.86 15.36
CA LEU A 35 -0.85 -13.07 15.21
C LEU A 35 -0.28 -12.38 13.98
N ALA A 36 -1.11 -12.09 12.95
CA ALA A 36 -0.73 -11.27 11.81
C ALA A 36 -0.41 -9.81 12.21
N LEU A 37 -1.20 -9.23 13.14
CA LEU A 37 -0.96 -7.91 13.72
C LEU A 37 0.35 -7.87 14.53
N LEU A 38 0.71 -8.98 15.18
CA LEU A 38 1.97 -9.12 15.91
C LEU A 38 3.16 -9.40 14.97
N ALA A 39 2.97 -10.25 13.96
CA ALA A 39 4.01 -10.67 13.00
C ALA A 39 4.40 -9.55 12.03
N LEU A 40 3.49 -8.63 11.72
CA LEU A 40 3.71 -7.56 10.76
C LEU A 40 3.60 -6.13 11.35
N GLY A 41 2.99 -5.96 12.53
CA GLY A 41 3.21 -4.79 13.37
C GLY A 41 4.64 -4.74 13.92
N GLY A 42 5.25 -5.90 14.18
CA GLY A 42 6.65 -6.05 14.60
C GLY A 42 7.64 -5.36 13.66
N PRO A 43 7.63 -5.61 12.33
CA PRO A 43 8.46 -4.91 11.33
C PRO A 43 8.25 -3.39 11.28
N ILE A 44 7.02 -2.89 11.45
CA ILE A 44 6.73 -1.45 11.45
C ILE A 44 7.31 -0.80 12.72
N VAL A 45 7.10 -1.42 13.88
CA VAL A 45 7.65 -0.97 15.15
C VAL A 45 9.18 -1.09 15.15
N MET A 46 9.74 -2.20 14.66
CA MET A 46 11.18 -2.42 14.50
C MET A 46 11.80 -1.40 13.55
N ALA A 47 11.15 -1.05 12.44
CA ALA A 47 11.66 -0.05 11.52
C ALA A 47 11.61 1.37 12.10
N VAL A 48 10.57 1.71 12.86
CA VAL A 48 10.49 2.96 13.61
C VAL A 48 11.57 3.02 14.70
N LEU A 49 11.81 1.91 15.41
CA LEU A 49 12.86 1.81 16.41
C LEU A 49 14.27 1.89 15.77
N VAL A 50 14.54 1.18 14.68
CA VAL A 50 15.80 1.26 13.93
C VAL A 50 16.02 2.68 13.38
N ALA A 51 14.98 3.33 12.86
CA ALA A 51 15.08 4.72 12.40
C ALA A 51 15.34 5.73 13.54
N ARG A 52 15.00 5.37 14.77
CA ARG A 52 15.17 6.19 15.98
C ARG A 52 16.48 5.90 16.73
N PHE A 53 17.04 4.69 16.61
CA PHE A 53 18.15 4.21 17.44
C PHE A 53 19.40 3.72 16.66
N TYR A 54 19.39 3.58 15.33
CA TYR A 54 20.54 3.06 14.55
C TYR A 54 21.15 4.08 13.56
N GLU A 55 22.41 3.83 13.17
CA GLU A 55 23.27 4.73 12.39
C GLU A 55 22.65 5.31 11.09
N PRO A 56 22.96 6.58 10.75
CA PRO A 56 22.35 7.30 9.63
C PRO A 56 22.58 6.65 8.25
N ALA A 57 23.61 5.81 8.09
CA ALA A 57 23.95 5.15 6.82
C ALA A 57 22.88 4.16 6.34
N PHE A 58 22.24 3.40 7.25
CA PHE A 58 21.25 2.37 6.88
C PHE A 58 19.80 2.82 7.00
N LYS A 59 19.57 4.01 7.59
CA LYS A 59 18.25 4.55 7.88
C LYS A 59 17.35 4.64 6.64
N LYS A 60 17.90 5.05 5.49
CA LYS A 60 17.12 5.20 4.25
C LYS A 60 16.67 3.84 3.69
N THR A 61 17.57 2.87 3.63
CA THR A 61 17.26 1.51 3.13
C THR A 61 16.29 0.79 4.07
N ALA A 62 16.47 0.93 5.38
CA ALA A 62 15.57 0.37 6.39
C ALA A 62 14.15 0.95 6.26
N LEU A 63 14.01 2.25 6.04
CA LEU A 63 12.70 2.90 5.83
C LEU A 63 12.00 2.43 4.55
N TRP A 64 12.72 2.18 3.46
CA TRP A 64 12.13 1.62 2.24
C TRP A 64 11.66 0.17 2.42
N VAL A 65 12.48 -0.66 3.07
CA VAL A 65 12.10 -2.04 3.40
C VAL A 65 10.88 -2.06 4.31
N ALA A 66 10.83 -1.16 5.30
CA ALA A 66 9.70 -1.01 6.19
C ALA A 66 8.42 -0.58 5.48
N ALA A 67 8.52 0.40 4.58
CA ALA A 67 7.37 0.87 3.79
C ALA A 67 6.82 -0.26 2.92
N PHE A 68 7.70 -1.05 2.30
CA PHE A 68 7.31 -2.21 1.49
C PHE A 68 6.66 -3.30 2.37
N ALA A 69 7.26 -3.64 3.50
CA ALA A 69 6.70 -4.61 4.44
C ALA A 69 5.33 -4.16 4.97
N ALA A 70 5.17 -2.87 5.32
CA ALA A 70 3.90 -2.31 5.77
C ALA A 70 2.82 -2.37 4.69
N PHE A 71 3.18 -2.11 3.43
CA PHE A 71 2.24 -2.20 2.31
C PHE A 71 1.74 -3.64 2.08
N PHE A 72 2.65 -4.61 2.09
CA PHE A 72 2.28 -6.03 1.99
C PHE A 72 1.45 -6.48 3.19
N PHE A 73 1.81 -6.04 4.40
CA PHE A 73 1.04 -6.31 5.60
C PHE A 73 -0.42 -5.89 5.46
N ILE A 74 -0.63 -4.62 5.12
CA ILE A 74 -1.97 -4.05 4.98
C ILE A 74 -2.77 -4.83 3.93
N THR A 75 -2.12 -5.24 2.84
CA THR A 75 -2.76 -6.05 1.79
C THR A 75 -3.15 -7.43 2.32
N PHE A 76 -2.28 -8.11 3.06
CA PHE A 76 -2.61 -9.40 3.64
C PHE A 76 -3.68 -9.33 4.72
N GLU A 77 -3.71 -8.26 5.54
CA GLU A 77 -4.76 -8.02 6.52
C GLU A 77 -6.13 -7.83 5.86
N ILE A 78 -6.20 -7.05 4.78
CA ILE A 78 -7.47 -6.89 4.04
C ILE A 78 -7.95 -8.26 3.52
N ARG A 79 -7.06 -9.08 2.95
CA ARG A 79 -7.42 -10.44 2.54
C ARG A 79 -7.93 -11.27 3.70
N HIS A 80 -7.25 -11.21 4.83
CA HIS A 80 -7.62 -11.97 6.03
C HIS A 80 -8.96 -11.51 6.61
N LEU A 81 -9.23 -10.20 6.64
CA LEU A 81 -10.50 -9.63 7.10
C LEU A 81 -11.69 -10.11 6.25
N TRP A 82 -11.52 -10.17 4.93
CA TRP A 82 -12.60 -10.54 4.01
C TRP A 82 -12.79 -12.05 3.83
N GLN A 83 -11.70 -12.83 3.92
CA GLN A 83 -11.71 -14.27 3.65
C GLN A 83 -11.65 -15.13 4.92
N GLY A 84 -11.36 -14.54 6.10
CA GLY A 84 -11.19 -15.25 7.39
C GLY A 84 -10.00 -16.22 7.43
N SER A 85 -9.33 -16.42 6.29
CA SER A 85 -8.19 -17.29 6.08
C SER A 85 -7.30 -16.67 5.00
N LEU A 86 -6.00 -16.93 5.04
CA LEU A 86 -5.03 -16.45 4.04
C LEU A 86 -4.92 -17.39 2.83
N SER A 87 -5.96 -18.18 2.57
CA SER A 87 -5.99 -19.10 1.44
C SER A 87 -5.96 -18.34 0.12
N LEU A 88 -4.93 -18.59 -0.70
CA LEU A 88 -4.77 -18.01 -2.04
C LEU A 88 -5.78 -18.55 -3.06
N GLY A 89 -6.47 -19.66 -2.77
CA GLY A 89 -7.35 -20.36 -3.70
C GLY A 89 -8.77 -19.80 -3.82
N HIS A 90 -9.18 -18.88 -2.95
CA HIS A 90 -10.51 -18.28 -3.00
C HIS A 90 -10.56 -17.07 -3.95
N ALA A 91 -11.63 -16.97 -4.74
CA ALA A 91 -11.89 -15.83 -5.60
C ALA A 91 -12.04 -14.55 -4.76
N VAL A 92 -11.41 -13.47 -5.22
CA VAL A 92 -11.47 -12.15 -4.57
C VAL A 92 -12.87 -11.58 -4.72
N LYS A 93 -13.51 -11.21 -3.61
CA LYS A 93 -14.85 -10.60 -3.62
C LYS A 93 -14.78 -9.14 -4.04
N ALA A 94 -15.82 -8.61 -4.68
CA ALA A 94 -15.86 -7.20 -5.10
C ALA A 94 -15.64 -6.23 -3.91
N GLY A 95 -16.26 -6.49 -2.76
CA GLY A 95 -16.04 -5.69 -1.53
C GLY A 95 -14.58 -5.72 -1.02
N GLU A 96 -13.88 -6.83 -1.23
CA GLU A 96 -12.44 -6.95 -0.91
C GLU A 96 -11.62 -6.06 -1.85
N MET A 97 -11.91 -6.08 -3.17
CA MET A 97 -11.26 -5.22 -4.16
C MET A 97 -11.36 -3.73 -3.81
N TYR A 98 -12.57 -3.25 -3.52
CA TYR A 98 -12.77 -1.86 -3.14
C TYR A 98 -12.07 -1.48 -1.82
N THR A 99 -12.01 -2.41 -0.86
CA THR A 99 -11.31 -2.18 0.41
C THR A 99 -9.82 -1.96 0.18
N TYR A 100 -9.18 -2.72 -0.72
CA TYR A 100 -7.78 -2.46 -1.09
C TYR A 100 -7.59 -1.03 -1.61
N SER A 101 -8.44 -0.58 -2.52
CA SER A 101 -8.32 0.75 -3.13
C SER A 101 -8.49 1.86 -2.09
N VAL A 102 -9.49 1.75 -1.21
CA VAL A 102 -9.73 2.73 -0.13
C VAL A 102 -8.56 2.78 0.85
N VAL A 103 -8.10 1.63 1.33
CA VAL A 103 -7.04 1.58 2.35
C VAL A 103 -5.71 2.06 1.77
N TRP A 104 -5.37 1.66 0.54
CA TRP A 104 -4.15 2.15 -0.11
C TRP A 104 -4.21 3.66 -0.37
N LEU A 105 -5.38 4.21 -0.72
CA LEU A 105 -5.59 5.65 -0.85
C LEU A 105 -5.32 6.38 0.47
N VAL A 106 -5.88 5.89 1.58
CA VAL A 106 -5.63 6.45 2.92
C VAL A 106 -4.15 6.40 3.25
N CYS A 107 -3.47 5.29 2.98
CA CYS A 107 -2.02 5.17 3.19
C CYS A 107 -1.23 6.20 2.39
N ALA A 108 -1.60 6.43 1.12
CA ALA A 108 -0.97 7.42 0.27
C ALA A 108 -1.15 8.84 0.82
N VAL A 109 -2.37 9.21 1.23
CA VAL A 109 -2.66 10.53 1.81
C VAL A 109 -1.91 10.74 3.12
N VAL A 110 -1.91 9.75 4.01
CA VAL A 110 -1.15 9.82 5.28
C VAL A 110 0.35 10.01 4.99
N ALA A 111 0.92 9.26 4.04
CA ALA A 111 2.32 9.40 3.66
C ALA A 111 2.63 10.79 3.07
N LEU A 112 1.73 11.36 2.26
CA LEU A 112 1.86 12.70 1.71
C LEU A 112 1.86 13.77 2.80
N LEU A 113 0.86 13.75 3.70
CA LEU A 113 0.73 14.71 4.80
C LEU A 113 1.93 14.60 5.76
N ALA A 114 2.28 13.38 6.15
CA ALA A 114 3.41 13.10 7.02
C ALA A 114 4.74 13.56 6.36
N GLY A 115 4.92 13.29 5.07
CA GLY A 115 6.07 13.73 4.29
C GLY A 115 6.19 15.25 4.19
N SER A 116 5.07 15.95 4.00
CA SER A 116 5.02 17.42 3.94
C SER A 116 5.33 18.08 5.28
N TRP A 117 4.86 17.51 6.40
CA TRP A 117 4.96 18.16 7.71
C TRP A 117 6.19 17.75 8.52
N ARG A 118 6.59 16.47 8.47
CA ARG A 118 7.53 15.94 9.48
C ARG A 118 8.65 15.06 8.94
N PHE A 119 8.41 14.31 7.86
CA PHE A 119 9.33 13.26 7.39
C PHE A 119 10.08 13.60 6.09
N GLY A 120 9.81 14.76 5.50
CA GLY A 120 10.55 15.34 4.39
C GLY A 120 10.23 14.77 3.01
N LYS A 121 10.95 15.27 2.01
CA LYS A 121 10.67 15.04 0.57
C LYS A 121 10.68 13.56 0.15
N SER A 122 11.44 12.69 0.83
CA SER A 122 11.50 11.27 0.47
C SER A 122 10.18 10.54 0.75
N VAL A 123 9.59 10.77 1.92
CA VAL A 123 8.29 10.16 2.29
C VAL A 123 7.17 10.76 1.46
N TYR A 124 7.22 12.06 1.19
CA TYR A 124 6.30 12.72 0.28
C TYR A 124 6.32 12.10 -1.13
N ARG A 125 7.51 11.87 -1.70
CA ARG A 125 7.65 11.20 -3.02
C ARG A 125 7.12 9.77 -3.01
N ALA A 126 7.34 9.02 -1.93
CA ALA A 126 6.78 7.67 -1.80
C ALA A 126 5.24 7.71 -1.73
N GLY A 127 4.67 8.65 -0.98
CA GLY A 127 3.24 8.89 -0.94
C GLY A 127 2.65 9.26 -2.31
N MET A 128 3.34 10.12 -3.07
CA MET A 128 2.93 10.46 -4.46
C MET A 128 2.96 9.24 -5.38
N ALA A 129 4.02 8.42 -5.29
CA ALA A 129 4.14 7.21 -6.10
C ALA A 129 3.01 6.22 -5.77
N LEU A 130 2.72 6.02 -4.47
CA LEU A 130 1.62 5.17 -4.04
C LEU A 130 0.26 5.73 -4.50
N LEU A 131 0.05 7.04 -4.39
CA LEU A 131 -1.17 7.68 -4.87
C LEU A 131 -1.37 7.45 -6.38
N ALA A 132 -0.30 7.59 -7.18
CA ALA A 132 -0.37 7.32 -8.61
C ALA A 132 -0.75 5.86 -8.90
N VAL A 133 -0.18 4.90 -8.18
CA VAL A 133 -0.53 3.47 -8.30
C VAL A 133 -2.01 3.24 -7.96
N VAL A 134 -2.50 3.85 -6.87
CA VAL A 134 -3.90 3.73 -6.46
C VAL A 134 -4.85 4.31 -7.49
N ILE A 135 -4.54 5.50 -8.02
CA ILE A 135 -5.34 6.12 -9.09
C ILE A 135 -5.39 5.17 -10.30
N VAL A 136 -4.23 4.72 -10.79
CA VAL A 136 -4.17 3.78 -11.92
C VAL A 136 -4.98 2.51 -11.65
N LYS A 137 -4.87 1.94 -10.44
CA LYS A 137 -5.65 0.76 -10.04
C LYS A 137 -7.15 1.01 -10.07
N ILE A 138 -7.62 2.11 -9.47
CA ILE A 138 -9.03 2.47 -9.47
C ILE A 138 -9.54 2.60 -10.91
N PHE A 139 -8.79 3.27 -11.78
CA PHE A 139 -9.18 3.47 -13.18
C PHE A 139 -9.17 2.21 -14.04
N LEU A 140 -8.21 1.30 -13.84
CA LEU A 140 -8.08 0.11 -14.68
C LEU A 140 -8.87 -1.08 -14.15
N VAL A 141 -9.00 -1.20 -12.83
CA VAL A 141 -9.59 -2.37 -12.16
C VAL A 141 -10.99 -2.03 -11.64
N ASP A 142 -11.11 -1.01 -10.80
CA ASP A 142 -12.40 -0.71 -10.14
C ASP A 142 -13.43 -0.15 -11.14
N LEU A 143 -12.97 0.61 -12.14
CA LEU A 143 -13.82 1.10 -13.23
C LEU A 143 -14.08 0.06 -14.34
N ALA A 144 -13.36 -1.07 -14.36
CA ALA A 144 -13.64 -2.14 -15.32
C ALA A 144 -14.93 -2.90 -14.98
N ASP A 145 -15.33 -2.90 -13.70
CA ASP A 145 -16.61 -3.43 -13.23
C ASP A 145 -17.80 -2.51 -13.56
N LEU A 146 -17.57 -1.27 -14.00
CA LEU A 146 -18.63 -0.36 -14.43
C LEU A 146 -19.05 -0.63 -15.88
N GLU A 147 -20.35 -0.58 -16.15
CA GLU A 147 -20.89 -0.69 -17.51
C GLU A 147 -20.30 0.38 -18.45
N GLY A 148 -20.16 0.05 -19.74
CA GLY A 148 -19.31 0.79 -20.69
C GLY A 148 -19.51 2.31 -20.76
N LEU A 149 -20.73 2.81 -20.55
CA LEU A 149 -21.02 4.25 -20.56
C LEU A 149 -20.37 4.98 -19.37
N TRP A 150 -20.44 4.40 -18.16
CA TRP A 150 -19.83 4.95 -16.95
C TRP A 150 -18.31 4.96 -17.03
N ARG A 151 -17.73 3.96 -17.69
CA ARG A 151 -16.29 3.90 -17.95
C ARG A 151 -15.83 5.04 -18.88
N VAL A 152 -16.55 5.30 -19.97
CA VAL A 152 -16.24 6.42 -20.89
C VAL A 152 -16.39 7.77 -20.19
N ALA A 153 -17.49 7.98 -19.46
CA ALA A 153 -17.73 9.21 -18.71
C ALA A 153 -16.62 9.49 -17.68
N SER A 154 -16.13 8.45 -17.01
CA SER A 154 -15.06 8.59 -16.01
C SER A 154 -13.70 8.93 -16.63
N PHE A 155 -13.35 8.33 -17.77
CA PHE A 155 -12.13 8.71 -18.50
C PHE A 155 -12.19 10.14 -19.01
N MET A 156 -13.35 10.56 -19.54
CA MET A 156 -13.56 11.92 -20.02
C MET A 156 -13.51 12.92 -18.86
N GLY A 157 -14.14 12.61 -17.72
CA GLY A 157 -14.07 13.40 -16.49
C GLY A 157 -12.64 13.54 -15.95
N LEU A 158 -11.86 12.45 -15.91
CA LEU A 158 -10.45 12.50 -15.53
C LEU A 158 -9.64 13.38 -16.48
N GLY A 159 -9.80 13.20 -17.79
CA GLY A 159 -9.11 13.99 -18.80
C GLY A 159 -9.39 15.49 -18.65
N LEU A 160 -10.65 15.86 -18.45
CA LEU A 160 -11.05 17.25 -18.19
C LEU A 160 -10.51 17.78 -16.86
N ALA A 161 -10.49 16.97 -15.80
CA ALA A 161 -9.92 17.36 -14.51
C ALA A 161 -8.41 17.63 -14.61
N LEU A 162 -7.65 16.78 -15.31
CA LEU A 162 -6.22 16.99 -15.57
C LEU A 162 -5.97 18.26 -16.39
N LEU A 163 -6.78 18.50 -17.42
CA LEU A 163 -6.71 19.72 -18.22
C LEU A 163 -6.99 20.96 -17.37
N GLY A 164 -7.99 20.89 -16.49
CA GLY A 164 -8.34 21.96 -15.55
C GLY A 164 -7.20 22.27 -14.56
N VAL A 165 -6.58 21.25 -13.98
CA VAL A 165 -5.41 21.41 -13.09
C VAL A 165 -4.23 22.01 -13.83
N ALA A 166 -3.93 21.54 -15.05
CA ALA A 166 -2.86 22.08 -15.87
C ALA A 166 -3.10 23.56 -16.24
N PHE A 167 -4.34 23.91 -16.59
CA PHE A 167 -4.74 25.29 -16.87
C PHE A 167 -4.62 26.18 -15.63
N LEU A 168 -5.10 25.73 -14.46
CA LEU A 168 -5.00 26.48 -13.21
C LEU A 168 -3.53 26.72 -12.82
N HIS A 169 -2.70 25.67 -12.90
CA HIS A 169 -1.28 25.77 -12.60
C HIS A 169 -0.57 26.77 -13.55
N GLN A 170 -0.89 26.73 -14.84
CA GLN A 170 -0.36 27.68 -15.82
C GLN A 170 -0.79 29.12 -15.50
N LYS A 171 -2.07 29.34 -15.17
CA LYS A 171 -2.61 30.66 -14.82
C LYS A 171 -1.94 31.24 -13.57
N ILE A 172 -1.74 30.42 -12.53
CA ILE A 172 -1.05 30.83 -11.30
C ILE A 172 0.41 31.20 -11.59
N GLN A 173 1.11 30.42 -12.43
CA GLN A 173 2.49 30.72 -12.82
C GLN A 173 2.60 31.99 -13.67
N GLN A 174 1.63 32.28 -14.54
CA GLN A 174 1.59 33.51 -15.32
C GLN A 174 1.31 34.74 -14.44
N ALA A 175 0.43 34.62 -13.44
CA ALA A 175 0.12 35.70 -12.50
C ALA A 175 1.25 36.01 -11.49
N ALA A 176 2.21 35.09 -11.33
CA ALA A 176 3.38 35.24 -10.47
C ALA A 176 4.61 35.80 -11.20
N ARG A 177 4.50 36.10 -12.50
CA ARG A 177 5.51 36.78 -13.33
C ARG A 177 5.11 38.23 -13.55
#